data_AF-A0A098GGY4-F1
#
_entry.id   AF-A0A098GGY4-F1
#
_cell.length_a   1.000
_cell.length_b   1.000
_cell.length_c   1.000
_cell.angle_alpha   90.00
_cell.angle_beta   90.00
_cell.angle_gamma   90.00
#
_symmetry.space_group_name_H-M   'P 1'
#
loop_
_entity.id
_entity.type
_entity.pdbx_description
1 polymer ?
#
loop_
_entity_poly.entity_id
_entity_poly.type
_entity_poly.pdbx_seq_one_letter_code
_entity_poly.pdbx_strand_id
1 'polypeptide(L)'
;MPGEKLALQAGLSFMNFGRRSLMTKAEPAIRNGLAFFSRAFSTDKTKATPEIKPEVKPPIVIPREKMRPLKEWSDEHRLELMFATKEGLPVRRFPINHSAAAFHDPSKDFFAIYGRQSPWDITNWFRDGITFRTMMDNEANYLHPKFQFKAHPTGVFLTKDEINQLLKKTDELINKPQTCNMVTSNCYSASTTVMTLAIDTLLKRPKFNAEEIDKLLTVLSDHPMKDHFSFGVKNNPVVMDTLKSVLSSVSERSAKIPSPSATEKALHQKTKHLLEELAEENLELERQFRTRDMLGM
;
A
#
# COMPACT_ATOMS: atom_id res chain seq x y z
N MET A 1 57.01 14.49 8.75
CA MET A 1 57.36 13.69 7.55
C MET A 1 58.38 12.64 7.97
N PRO A 2 58.45 11.48 7.30
CA PRO A 2 57.52 10.34 7.17
C PRO A 2 57.91 9.24 8.19
N GLY A 3 57.28 8.09 8.39
CA GLY A 3 56.18 7.38 7.75
C GLY A 3 56.29 5.92 8.18
N GLU A 4 55.22 5.35 8.73
CA GLU A 4 55.11 3.90 8.91
C GLU A 4 53.90 3.39 8.13
N LYS A 5 54.21 2.48 7.21
CA LYS A 5 53.33 1.95 6.20
C LYS A 5 52.45 0.85 6.79
N LEU A 6 51.15 1.07 6.70
CA LEU A 6 50.12 0.04 6.68
C LEU A 6 50.30 -0.85 5.43
N ALA A 7 50.52 -2.14 5.65
CA ALA A 7 50.31 -3.18 4.65
C ALA A 7 49.47 -4.29 5.28
N LEU A 8 48.15 -4.13 5.21
CA LEU A 8 47.18 -5.16 5.60
C LEU A 8 46.77 -5.93 4.34
N GLN A 9 47.33 -7.12 4.24
CA GLN A 9 47.11 -8.11 3.20
C GLN A 9 45.81 -8.87 3.56
N ALA A 10 44.69 -8.50 2.93
CA ALA A 10 43.45 -9.28 3.01
C ALA A 10 43.28 -10.03 1.68
N GLY A 11 43.59 -11.33 1.70
CA GLY A 11 43.41 -12.24 0.58
C GLY A 11 41.94 -12.46 0.28
N LEU A 12 41.51 -12.06 -0.91
CA LEU A 12 40.26 -12.47 -1.53
C LEU A 12 40.44 -13.86 -2.13
N SER A 13 40.01 -14.88 -1.37
CA SER A 13 39.82 -16.24 -1.88
C SER A 13 38.59 -16.28 -2.78
N PHE A 14 38.81 -16.44 -4.08
CA PHE A 14 37.77 -16.79 -5.05
C PHE A 14 37.40 -18.26 -4.87
N MET A 15 36.26 -18.54 -4.22
CA MET A 15 35.65 -19.87 -4.29
C MET A 15 34.96 -20.04 -5.64
N ASN A 16 35.58 -20.88 -6.48
CA ASN A 16 34.96 -21.54 -7.61
C ASN A 16 33.79 -22.42 -7.13
N PHE A 17 32.55 -22.02 -7.43
CA PHE A 17 31.42 -22.95 -7.41
C PHE A 17 31.19 -23.52 -8.81
N GLY A 18 31.38 -24.83 -8.89
CA GLY A 18 31.32 -25.61 -10.11
C GLY A 18 29.91 -25.73 -10.70
N ARG A 19 29.91 -25.86 -12.03
CA ARG A 19 28.81 -26.36 -12.83
C ARG A 19 28.32 -27.73 -12.32
N ARG A 20 27.04 -27.83 -11.97
CA ARG A 20 26.22 -29.00 -12.29
C ARG A 20 24.82 -28.56 -12.70
N SER A 21 24.50 -28.89 -13.95
CA SER A 21 23.17 -28.87 -14.54
C SER A 21 22.45 -30.16 -14.15
N LEU A 22 21.17 -30.07 -13.81
CA LEU A 22 20.11 -30.94 -14.31
C LEU A 22 18.78 -30.20 -14.13
N MET A 23 18.26 -29.67 -15.23
CA MET A 23 16.91 -29.11 -15.34
C MET A 23 15.89 -30.22 -15.16
N THR A 24 15.18 -30.22 -14.05
CA THR A 24 13.81 -30.76 -13.98
C THR A 24 12.85 -29.62 -14.31
N LYS A 25 12.05 -29.81 -15.37
CA LYS A 25 10.96 -28.91 -15.74
C LYS A 25 9.92 -28.90 -14.63
N ALA A 26 9.98 -27.90 -13.75
CA ALA A 26 8.85 -27.53 -12.91
C ALA A 26 7.91 -26.66 -13.75
N GLU A 27 6.77 -27.22 -14.16
CA GLU A 27 5.66 -26.44 -14.72
C GLU A 27 5.16 -25.45 -13.65
N PRO A 28 4.84 -24.19 -14.01
CA PRO A 28 4.39 -23.23 -13.03
C PRO A 28 2.94 -23.51 -12.63
N ALA A 29 2.74 -24.07 -11.44
CA ALA A 29 1.45 -24.22 -10.77
C ALA A 29 0.81 -22.87 -10.35
N ILE A 30 1.26 -21.74 -10.91
CA ILE A 30 0.82 -20.38 -10.54
C ILE A 30 -0.41 -19.94 -11.37
N ARG A 31 -0.80 -20.70 -12.39
CA ARG A 31 -1.89 -20.28 -13.30
C ARG A 31 -3.31 -20.51 -12.75
N ASN A 32 -3.49 -21.37 -11.75
CA ASN A 32 -4.83 -21.73 -11.24
C ASN A 32 -5.33 -20.85 -10.08
N GLY A 33 -4.47 -20.11 -9.39
CA GLY A 33 -4.90 -19.17 -8.35
C GLY A 33 -5.59 -17.92 -8.91
N LEU A 34 -5.24 -17.52 -10.13
CA LEU A 34 -5.75 -16.30 -10.78
C LEU A 34 -7.17 -16.45 -11.35
N ALA A 35 -7.57 -17.65 -11.75
CA ALA A 35 -8.91 -17.89 -12.30
C ALA A 35 -10.03 -17.83 -11.25
N PHE A 36 -9.71 -18.09 -9.98
CA PHE A 36 -10.68 -18.15 -8.89
C PHE A 36 -11.22 -16.76 -8.49
N PHE A 37 -10.36 -15.72 -8.48
CA PHE A 37 -10.75 -14.35 -8.13
C PHE A 37 -11.68 -13.67 -9.15
N SER A 38 -11.71 -14.16 -10.40
CA SER A 38 -12.58 -13.58 -11.45
C SER A 38 -14.02 -14.09 -11.41
N ARG A 39 -14.31 -15.17 -10.67
CA ARG A 39 -15.64 -15.81 -10.63
C ARG A 39 -16.58 -15.26 -9.56
N ALA A 40 -16.09 -14.49 -8.59
CA ALA A 40 -16.92 -13.95 -7.51
C ALA A 40 -17.77 -12.73 -7.93
N PHE A 41 -17.61 -12.19 -9.15
CA PHE A 41 -18.31 -10.97 -9.60
C PHE A 41 -19.43 -11.22 -10.61
N SER A 42 -19.86 -12.48 -10.83
CA SER A 42 -20.90 -12.78 -11.81
C SER A 42 -22.19 -13.30 -11.19
N THR A 43 -23.20 -12.42 -11.27
CA THR A 43 -24.64 -12.69 -11.35
C THR A 43 -25.33 -13.23 -10.11
N ASP A 44 -25.72 -12.32 -9.22
CA ASP A 44 -27.00 -12.45 -8.54
C ASP A 44 -27.94 -11.33 -9.00
N LYS A 45 -29.04 -11.71 -9.65
CA LYS A 45 -30.05 -10.80 -10.22
C LYS A 45 -31.01 -10.34 -9.13
N THR A 46 -30.51 -9.67 -8.10
CA THR A 46 -31.36 -8.84 -7.24
C THR A 46 -31.58 -7.49 -7.93
N LYS A 47 -32.80 -6.94 -7.85
CA LYS A 47 -33.18 -5.64 -8.45
C LYS A 47 -32.07 -4.61 -8.18
N ALA A 48 -31.31 -4.28 -9.22
CA ALA A 48 -30.13 -3.45 -9.13
C ALA A 48 -30.54 -2.07 -8.58
N THR A 49 -30.20 -1.81 -7.31
CA THR A 49 -30.04 -0.45 -6.82
C THR A 49 -29.14 0.26 -7.82
N PRO A 50 -29.49 1.46 -8.33
CA PRO A 50 -28.65 2.17 -9.28
C PRO A 50 -27.25 2.34 -8.68
N GLU A 51 -26.30 1.59 -9.22
CA GLU A 51 -24.90 1.62 -8.81
C GLU A 51 -24.31 2.93 -9.32
N ILE A 52 -24.19 3.90 -8.42
CA ILE A 52 -23.46 5.14 -8.71
C ILE A 52 -21.99 4.73 -8.83
N LYS A 53 -21.52 4.52 -10.06
CA LYS A 53 -20.09 4.30 -10.30
C LYS A 53 -19.37 5.63 -10.13
N PRO A 54 -18.53 5.80 -9.10
CA PRO A 54 -17.73 7.00 -8.99
C PRO A 54 -16.86 7.14 -10.24
N GLU A 55 -16.73 8.35 -10.75
CA GLU A 55 -15.85 8.64 -11.89
C GLU A 55 -14.40 8.41 -11.44
N VAL A 56 -13.84 7.25 -11.81
CA VAL A 56 -12.44 6.91 -11.51
C VAL A 56 -11.56 7.61 -12.55
N LYS A 57 -10.77 8.58 -12.09
CA LYS A 57 -9.77 9.25 -12.95
C LYS A 57 -8.74 8.23 -13.45
N PRO A 58 -8.26 8.35 -14.70
CA PRO A 58 -7.21 7.47 -15.20
C PRO A 58 -5.92 7.63 -14.36
N PRO A 59 -5.11 6.57 -14.26
CA PRO A 59 -3.83 6.66 -13.56
C PRO A 59 -2.87 7.68 -14.21
N ILE A 60 -2.10 8.37 -13.38
CA ILE A 60 -1.16 9.42 -13.77
C ILE A 60 0.27 8.91 -13.60
N VAL A 61 1.14 9.12 -14.59
CA VAL A 61 2.57 8.86 -14.45
C VAL A 61 3.23 10.07 -13.80
N ILE A 62 3.90 9.87 -12.67
CA ILE A 62 4.61 10.90 -11.91
C ILE A 62 6.10 10.79 -12.22
N PRO A 63 6.67 11.74 -12.96
CA PRO A 63 8.08 11.77 -13.22
C PRO A 63 8.84 12.41 -12.03
N ARG A 64 10.12 12.05 -11.87
CA ARG A 64 10.91 12.43 -10.69
C ARG A 64 11.02 13.93 -10.51
N GLU A 65 11.12 14.69 -11.60
CA GLU A 65 11.24 16.14 -11.60
C GLU A 65 10.01 16.88 -11.07
N LYS A 66 8.85 16.21 -10.96
CA LYS A 66 7.65 16.76 -10.31
C LYS A 66 7.54 16.39 -8.84
N MET A 67 8.43 15.55 -8.32
CA MET A 67 8.40 15.12 -6.93
C MET A 67 9.05 16.16 -6.01
N ARG A 68 8.35 16.58 -4.95
CA ARG A 68 8.82 17.57 -3.96
C ARG A 68 8.48 17.09 -2.55
N PRO A 69 9.31 17.39 -1.53
CA PRO A 69 8.99 17.07 -0.15
C PRO A 69 7.89 17.98 0.40
N LEU A 70 7.02 17.43 1.25
CA LEU A 70 5.88 18.15 1.82
C LEU A 70 6.27 19.40 2.62
N LYS A 71 7.51 19.44 3.14
CA LYS A 71 8.05 20.61 3.86
C LYS A 71 8.12 21.89 3.02
N GLU A 72 8.16 21.78 1.69
CA GLU A 72 8.23 22.91 0.76
C GLU A 72 6.83 23.48 0.40
N TRP A 73 5.76 22.89 0.97
CA TRP A 73 4.38 23.16 0.56
C TRP A 73 3.71 24.07 1.59
N SER A 74 2.82 24.94 1.12
CA SER A 74 2.03 25.83 2.00
C SER A 74 1.02 25.03 2.80
N ASP A 75 0.75 25.47 4.03
CA ASP A 75 -0.25 24.84 4.91
C ASP A 75 -1.68 25.04 4.41
N GLU A 76 -1.91 26.06 3.57
CA GLU A 76 -3.21 26.37 2.96
C GLU A 76 -3.58 25.42 1.81
N HIS A 77 -2.62 24.66 1.27
CA HIS A 77 -2.86 23.81 0.13
C HIS A 77 -3.65 22.56 0.52
N ARG A 78 -4.66 22.23 -0.29
CA ARG A 78 -5.38 20.96 -0.22
C ARG A 78 -4.83 20.01 -1.27
N LEU A 79 -4.33 18.86 -0.83
CA LEU A 79 -3.57 17.93 -1.66
C LEU A 79 -4.39 16.68 -1.93
N GLU A 80 -4.48 16.27 -3.19
CA GLU A 80 -5.21 15.06 -3.57
C GLU A 80 -4.41 13.82 -3.15
N LEU A 81 -5.00 12.97 -2.32
CA LEU A 81 -4.43 11.67 -1.97
C LEU A 81 -4.56 10.71 -3.16
N MET A 82 -3.52 9.94 -3.42
CA MET A 82 -3.45 8.94 -4.48
C MET A 82 -2.72 7.70 -3.97
N PHE A 83 -3.09 6.54 -4.51
CA PHE A 83 -2.31 5.32 -4.34
C PHE A 83 -1.29 5.22 -5.46
N ALA A 84 0.00 5.13 -5.15
CA ALA A 84 1.06 5.11 -6.15
C ALA A 84 1.81 3.78 -6.17
N THR A 85 2.11 3.29 -7.37
CA THR A 85 2.93 2.08 -7.59
C THR A 85 4.12 2.39 -8.48
N LYS A 86 5.20 1.64 -8.32
CA LYS A 86 6.31 1.60 -9.29
C LYS A 86 6.82 0.18 -9.43
N GLU A 87 7.44 -0.11 -10.56
CA GLU A 87 8.15 -1.38 -10.75
C GLU A 87 9.24 -1.54 -9.68
N GLY A 88 9.45 -2.78 -9.24
CA GLY A 88 10.43 -3.14 -8.22
C GLY A 88 11.86 -2.72 -8.57
N LEU A 89 12.61 -2.35 -7.53
CA LEU A 89 14.07 -2.23 -7.60
C LEU A 89 14.73 -3.60 -7.31
N PRO A 90 15.95 -3.86 -7.80
CA PRO A 90 16.75 -3.03 -8.72
C PRO A 90 16.55 -3.38 -10.21
N VAL A 91 15.79 -4.44 -10.52
CA VAL A 91 15.63 -4.98 -11.88
C VAL A 91 14.28 -4.57 -12.45
N ARG A 92 14.27 -3.89 -13.61
CA ARG A 92 13.01 -3.59 -14.33
C ARG A 92 12.24 -4.87 -14.61
N ARG A 93 10.91 -4.82 -14.50
CA ARG A 93 10.01 -6.00 -14.60
C ARG A 93 10.25 -7.08 -13.53
N PHE A 94 10.94 -6.77 -12.45
CA PHE A 94 10.95 -7.67 -11.30
C PHE A 94 9.50 -7.82 -10.81
N PRO A 95 9.02 -9.04 -10.54
CA PRO A 95 7.61 -9.30 -10.25
C PRO A 95 7.26 -8.89 -8.82
N ILE A 96 7.92 -7.88 -8.25
CA ILE A 96 7.58 -7.31 -6.95
C ILE A 96 7.46 -5.81 -7.17
N ASN A 97 6.25 -5.29 -7.13
CA ASN A 97 6.04 -3.85 -7.21
C ASN A 97 6.24 -3.18 -5.85
N HIS A 98 6.63 -1.91 -5.88
CA HIS A 98 6.64 -1.03 -4.72
C HIS A 98 5.41 -0.15 -4.73
N SER A 99 4.87 0.17 -3.55
CA SER A 99 3.77 1.12 -3.43
C SER A 99 4.04 2.18 -2.38
N ALA A 100 3.37 3.30 -2.53
CA ALA A 100 3.50 4.50 -1.72
C ALA A 100 2.18 5.27 -1.70
N ALA A 101 2.01 6.15 -0.73
CA ALA A 101 1.00 7.20 -0.78
C ALA A 101 1.55 8.38 -1.57
N ALA A 102 0.79 8.92 -2.51
CA ALA A 102 1.13 10.15 -3.21
C ALA A 102 0.12 11.25 -2.88
N PHE A 103 0.61 12.49 -2.82
CA PHE A 103 -0.17 13.68 -2.56
C PHE A 103 0.10 14.68 -3.68
N HIS A 104 -0.94 15.09 -4.42
CA HIS A 104 -0.82 15.98 -5.57
C HIS A 104 -1.32 17.38 -5.24
N ASP A 105 -0.51 18.39 -5.56
CA ASP A 105 -0.94 19.78 -5.58
C ASP A 105 -1.41 20.13 -7.01
N PRO A 106 -2.73 20.27 -7.23
CA PRO A 106 -3.25 20.55 -8.58
C PRO A 106 -2.87 21.94 -9.09
N SER A 107 -2.50 22.88 -8.21
CA SER A 107 -2.16 24.26 -8.61
C SER A 107 -0.76 24.37 -9.21
N LYS A 108 0.17 23.52 -8.76
CA LYS A 108 1.57 23.52 -9.17
C LYS A 108 1.98 22.30 -9.97
N ASP A 109 1.10 21.31 -10.04
CA ASP A 109 1.38 19.99 -10.63
C ASP A 109 2.61 19.30 -10.02
N PHE A 110 2.73 19.41 -8.69
CA PHE A 110 3.78 18.75 -7.91
C PHE A 110 3.21 17.60 -7.08
N PHE A 111 4.07 16.64 -6.77
CA PHE A 111 3.70 15.43 -6.06
C PHE A 111 4.63 15.21 -4.87
N ALA A 112 4.07 14.91 -3.71
CA ALA A 112 4.82 14.38 -2.58
C ALA A 112 4.52 12.89 -2.49
N ILE A 113 5.53 12.02 -2.60
CA ILE A 113 5.34 10.57 -2.58
C ILE A 113 6.05 10.02 -1.36
N TYR A 114 5.28 9.43 -0.45
CA TYR A 114 5.78 8.84 0.78
C TYR A 114 5.53 7.36 0.79
N GLY A 115 6.60 6.60 0.89
CA GLY A 115 6.55 5.15 1.00
C GLY A 115 7.41 4.67 2.16
N ARG A 116 7.25 3.39 2.47
CA ARG A 116 8.08 2.72 3.46
C ARG A 116 9.46 2.49 2.86
N GLN A 117 10.50 2.94 3.57
CA GLN A 117 11.87 2.74 3.12
C GLN A 117 12.23 1.25 3.05
N SER A 118 12.98 0.87 2.02
CA SER A 118 13.52 -0.50 1.92
C SER A 118 14.60 -0.70 2.97
N PRO A 119 14.62 -1.83 3.70
CA PRO A 119 15.69 -2.14 4.62
C PRO A 119 17.04 -2.33 3.92
N TRP A 120 17.06 -2.49 2.59
CA TRP A 120 18.26 -2.68 1.78
C TRP A 120 18.92 -1.38 1.33
N ASP A 121 18.56 -0.24 1.91
CA ASP A 121 19.30 0.99 1.69
C ASP A 121 20.62 0.96 2.46
N ILE A 122 21.64 0.41 1.79
CA ILE A 122 23.02 0.30 2.30
C ILE A 122 23.55 1.67 2.73
N THR A 123 23.09 2.79 2.14
CA THR A 123 23.54 4.13 2.53
C THR A 123 23.08 4.51 3.95
N ASN A 124 21.89 4.07 4.36
CA ASN A 124 21.41 4.24 5.73
C ASN A 124 22.17 3.33 6.71
N TRP A 125 22.59 2.14 6.29
CA TRP A 125 23.37 1.24 7.15
C TRP A 125 24.73 1.83 7.54
N PHE A 126 25.37 2.57 6.63
CA PHE A 126 26.62 3.28 6.93
C PHE A 126 26.42 4.52 7.80
N ARG A 127 25.24 5.17 7.75
CA ARG A 127 24.95 6.38 8.55
C ARG A 127 24.49 6.04 9.97
N ASP A 128 23.56 5.11 10.10
CA ASP A 128 22.79 4.87 11.34
C ASP A 128 23.04 3.46 11.94
N GLY A 129 23.90 2.65 11.31
CA GLY A 129 24.10 1.23 11.63
C GLY A 129 23.10 0.31 10.93
N ILE A 130 23.29 -1.01 11.05
CA ILE A 130 22.39 -1.99 10.43
C ILE A 130 21.06 -1.98 11.18
N THR A 131 20.07 -1.28 10.64
CA THR A 131 18.69 -1.26 11.15
C THR A 131 17.73 -1.83 10.11
N PHE A 132 17.01 -2.89 10.47
CA PHE A 132 15.93 -3.45 9.62
C PHE A 132 14.57 -2.78 9.86
N ARG A 133 14.52 -1.83 10.80
CA ARG A 133 13.35 -0.98 11.02
C ARG A 133 13.35 0.12 9.99
N THR A 134 12.18 0.33 9.42
CA THR A 134 11.96 1.24 8.30
C THR A 134 11.12 2.42 8.77
N MET A 135 11.06 3.48 7.99
CA MET A 135 10.18 4.61 8.24
C MET A 135 9.48 5.05 6.96
N MET A 136 8.41 5.83 7.10
CA MET A 136 7.81 6.61 6.04
C MET A 136 8.78 7.73 5.70
N ASP A 137 9.19 7.79 4.45
CA ASP A 137 10.00 8.90 3.96
C ASP A 137 9.65 9.21 2.50
N ASN A 138 10.09 10.37 2.03
CA ASN A 138 9.87 10.81 0.68
C ASN A 138 10.69 9.98 -0.31
N GLU A 139 9.99 9.31 -1.21
CA GLU A 139 10.55 8.49 -2.28
C GLU A 139 11.44 9.29 -3.25
N ALA A 140 11.29 10.61 -3.34
CA ALA A 140 12.11 11.48 -4.19
C ALA A 140 13.61 11.41 -3.86
N ASN A 141 13.93 11.15 -2.59
CA ASN A 141 15.30 11.04 -2.09
C ASN A 141 16.01 9.80 -2.67
N TYR A 142 15.26 8.74 -2.98
CA TYR A 142 15.81 7.42 -3.30
C TYR A 142 15.46 6.94 -4.72
N LEU A 143 14.47 7.56 -5.37
CA LEU A 143 13.97 7.11 -6.66
C LEU A 143 15.03 7.28 -7.76
N HIS A 144 15.56 6.17 -8.27
CA HIS A 144 16.49 6.22 -9.39
C HIS A 144 15.83 6.89 -10.64
N PRO A 145 16.51 7.79 -11.38
CA PRO A 145 15.90 8.60 -12.46
C PRO A 145 15.20 7.82 -13.58
N LYS A 146 15.53 6.54 -13.76
CA LYS A 146 14.92 5.63 -14.75
C LYS A 146 13.58 5.00 -14.30
N PHE A 147 13.14 5.27 -13.08
CA PHE A 147 11.88 4.76 -12.53
C PHE A 147 10.91 5.91 -12.29
N GLN A 148 9.63 5.62 -12.45
CA GLN A 148 8.53 6.56 -12.31
C GLN A 148 7.42 5.89 -11.51
N PHE A 149 6.63 6.68 -10.80
CA PHE A 149 5.43 6.17 -10.15
C PHE A 149 4.24 6.28 -11.10
N LYS A 150 3.33 5.32 -11.00
CA LYS A 150 1.98 5.38 -11.55
C LYS A 150 1.02 5.57 -10.38
N ALA A 151 0.39 6.73 -10.29
CA ALA A 151 -0.55 7.08 -9.24
C ALA A 151 -2.00 6.92 -9.70
N HIS A 152 -2.84 6.42 -8.80
CA HIS A 152 -4.26 6.20 -8.96
C HIS A 152 -4.98 7.28 -8.14
N PRO A 153 -5.52 8.32 -8.78
CA PRO A 153 -6.13 9.45 -8.08
C PRO A 153 -7.39 9.03 -7.33
N THR A 154 -7.56 9.53 -6.10
CA THR A 154 -8.77 9.27 -5.31
C THR A 154 -9.80 10.38 -5.44
N GLY A 155 -9.45 11.58 -5.90
CA GLY A 155 -10.33 12.75 -5.84
C GLY A 155 -10.56 13.29 -4.43
N VAL A 156 -9.88 12.76 -3.40
CA VAL A 156 -9.99 13.19 -2.01
C VAL A 156 -8.85 14.12 -1.64
N PHE A 157 -9.20 15.28 -1.07
CA PHE A 157 -8.24 16.31 -0.73
C PHE A 157 -8.04 16.46 0.79
N LEU A 158 -6.78 16.43 1.20
CA LEU A 158 -6.34 16.55 2.59
C LEU A 158 -5.49 17.80 2.78
N THR A 159 -5.54 18.37 3.98
CA THR A 159 -4.62 19.44 4.40
C THR A 159 -3.24 18.85 4.71
N LYS A 160 -2.21 19.69 4.71
CA LYS A 160 -0.85 19.28 5.07
C LYS A 160 -0.75 18.71 6.49
N ASP A 161 -1.52 19.28 7.43
CA ASP A 161 -1.57 18.78 8.81
C ASP A 161 -2.19 17.40 8.92
N GLU A 162 -3.32 17.17 8.24
CA GLU A 162 -3.92 15.83 8.15
C GLU A 162 -2.88 14.84 7.58
N ILE A 163 -2.19 15.20 6.50
CA ILE A 163 -1.18 14.33 5.88
C ILE A 163 -0.03 14.01 6.82
N ASN A 164 0.53 15.01 7.51
CA ASN A 164 1.61 14.79 8.49
C ASN A 164 1.18 13.84 9.61
N GLN A 165 -0.06 13.96 10.10
CA GLN A 165 -0.61 13.07 11.12
C GLN A 165 -0.78 11.63 10.58
N LEU A 166 -1.27 11.48 9.34
CA LEU A 166 -1.39 10.18 8.68
C LEU A 166 -0.03 9.48 8.57
N LEU A 167 0.99 10.18 8.06
CA LEU A 167 2.33 9.62 7.88
C LEU A 167 2.96 9.23 9.23
N LYS A 168 2.85 10.09 10.24
CA LYS A 168 3.34 9.81 11.60
C LYS A 168 2.66 8.58 12.20
N LYS A 169 1.33 8.50 12.11
CA LYS A 169 0.56 7.39 12.69
C LYS A 169 0.82 6.07 11.96
N THR A 170 1.00 6.10 10.64
CA THR A 170 1.44 4.91 9.87
C THR A 170 2.80 4.42 10.34
N ASP A 171 3.73 5.32 10.61
CA ASP A 171 5.04 4.98 11.15
C ASP A 171 4.98 4.29 12.51
N GLU A 172 4.15 4.83 13.40
CA GLU A 172 3.94 4.30 14.75
C GLU A 172 3.24 2.94 14.75
N LEU A 173 2.30 2.72 13.82
CA LEU A 173 1.52 1.47 13.74
C LEU A 173 2.28 0.34 13.05
N ILE A 174 2.97 0.62 11.94
CA ILE A 174 3.51 -0.42 11.06
C ILE A 174 5.03 -0.34 10.91
N ASN A 175 5.58 0.80 10.51
CA ASN A 175 6.97 0.84 10.02
C ASN A 175 8.02 0.70 11.14
N LYS A 176 7.82 1.38 12.27
CA LYS A 176 8.72 1.33 13.44
C LYS A 176 8.62 0.02 14.23
N PRO A 177 7.42 -0.54 14.50
CA PRO A 177 7.31 -1.77 15.28
C PRO A 177 7.57 -3.05 14.48
N GLN A 178 7.46 -3.03 13.14
CA GLN A 178 7.53 -4.24 12.32
C GLN A 178 8.71 -4.20 11.35
N THR A 179 9.35 -5.35 11.12
CA THR A 179 10.40 -5.48 10.10
C THR A 179 9.77 -5.56 8.71
N CYS A 180 10.33 -4.81 7.75
CA CYS A 180 9.86 -4.86 6.37
C CYS A 180 10.15 -6.24 5.76
N ASN A 181 9.11 -6.94 5.31
CA ASN A 181 9.22 -8.22 4.64
C ASN A 181 8.02 -8.46 3.70
N MET A 182 8.20 -9.34 2.71
CA MET A 182 7.20 -9.60 1.67
C MET A 182 5.94 -10.32 2.16
N VAL A 183 6.00 -10.97 3.32
CA VAL A 183 4.95 -11.87 3.81
C VAL A 183 3.94 -11.13 4.67
N THR A 184 4.40 -10.34 5.64
CA THR A 184 3.56 -9.77 6.70
C THR A 184 3.63 -8.26 6.82
N SER A 185 4.59 -7.57 6.19
CA SER A 185 4.74 -6.12 6.42
C SER A 185 5.59 -5.49 5.32
N ASN A 186 4.99 -5.10 4.19
CA ASN A 186 5.69 -4.54 3.03
C ASN A 186 5.28 -3.08 2.76
N CYS A 187 5.67 -2.54 1.61
CA CYS A 187 5.34 -1.16 1.21
C CYS A 187 3.83 -0.98 0.93
N TYR A 188 3.13 -2.05 0.53
CA TYR A 188 1.67 -2.06 0.41
C TYR A 188 1.02 -1.94 1.78
N SER A 189 1.54 -2.61 2.81
CA SER A 189 1.04 -2.44 4.18
C SER A 189 1.01 -0.97 4.59
N ALA A 190 2.09 -0.22 4.32
CA ALA A 190 2.17 1.18 4.69
C ALA A 190 1.20 2.09 3.91
N SER A 191 1.14 1.94 2.58
CA SER A 191 0.25 2.75 1.73
C SER A 191 -1.24 2.43 1.97
N THR A 192 -1.60 1.16 2.19
CA THR A 192 -2.93 0.76 2.66
C THR A 192 -3.26 1.42 3.99
N THR A 193 -2.35 1.39 4.98
CA THR A 193 -2.57 2.04 6.27
C THR A 193 -2.80 3.55 6.12
N VAL A 194 -2.03 4.25 5.27
CA VAL A 194 -2.26 5.68 5.01
C VAL A 194 -3.66 5.92 4.45
N MET A 195 -4.11 5.13 3.48
CA MET A 195 -5.46 5.27 2.91
C MET A 195 -6.56 4.98 3.93
N THR A 196 -6.39 3.92 4.74
CA THR A 196 -7.31 3.57 5.83
C THR A 196 -7.42 4.70 6.86
N LEU A 197 -6.28 5.26 7.28
CA LEU A 197 -6.25 6.37 8.22
C LEU A 197 -6.81 7.66 7.61
N ALA A 198 -6.71 7.85 6.29
CA ALA A 198 -7.36 8.97 5.61
C ALA A 198 -8.89 8.86 5.73
N ILE A 199 -9.46 7.66 5.58
CA ILE A 199 -10.90 7.43 5.81
C ILE A 199 -11.29 7.76 7.26
N ASP A 200 -10.50 7.31 8.25
CA ASP A 200 -10.70 7.66 9.67
C ASP A 200 -10.66 9.18 9.90
N THR A 201 -9.78 9.88 9.20
CA THR A 201 -9.68 11.35 9.25
C THR A 201 -10.92 12.01 8.66
N LEU A 202 -11.41 11.54 7.51
CA LEU A 202 -12.65 12.04 6.90
C LEU A 202 -13.87 11.84 7.82
N LEU A 203 -13.96 10.71 8.51
CA LEU A 203 -15.04 10.42 9.46
C LEU A 203 -15.08 11.40 10.64
N LYS A 204 -13.93 11.96 11.02
CA LYS A 204 -13.76 12.89 12.13
C LYS A 204 -14.00 14.34 11.74
N ARG A 205 -14.12 14.65 10.43
CA ARG A 205 -14.45 16.01 9.98
C ARG A 205 -15.85 16.41 10.49
N PRO A 206 -16.09 17.71 10.75
CA PRO A 206 -17.40 18.19 11.22
C PRO A 206 -18.56 17.81 10.30
N LYS A 207 -18.32 17.85 8.98
CA LYS A 207 -19.28 17.45 7.96
C LYS A 207 -18.91 16.07 7.43
N PHE A 208 -19.83 15.12 7.60
CA PHE A 208 -19.70 13.81 6.96
C PHE A 208 -19.87 13.94 5.45
N ASN A 209 -18.92 13.38 4.68
CA ASN A 209 -18.95 13.37 3.23
C ASN A 209 -18.82 11.95 2.72
N ALA A 210 -19.98 11.33 2.41
CA ALA A 210 -20.03 9.96 1.93
C ALA A 210 -19.30 9.76 0.60
N GLU A 211 -19.32 10.77 -0.27
CA GLU A 211 -18.70 10.69 -1.60
C GLU A 211 -17.18 10.62 -1.51
N GLU A 212 -16.55 11.41 -0.64
CA GLU A 212 -15.09 11.35 -0.42
C GLU A 212 -14.68 9.98 0.13
N ILE A 213 -15.43 9.44 1.08
CA ILE A 213 -15.12 8.11 1.65
C ILE A 213 -15.31 7.02 0.59
N ASP A 214 -16.40 7.07 -0.18
CA ASP A 214 -16.65 6.10 -1.25
C ASP A 214 -15.53 6.08 -2.29
N LYS A 215 -15.04 7.25 -2.70
CA LYS A 215 -13.91 7.38 -3.63
C LYS A 215 -12.64 6.72 -3.09
N LEU A 216 -12.31 6.94 -1.82
CA LEU A 216 -11.16 6.26 -1.18
C LEU A 216 -11.35 4.75 -1.13
N LEU A 217 -12.55 4.28 -0.76
CA LEU A 217 -12.85 2.86 -0.74
C LEU A 217 -12.76 2.23 -2.13
N THR A 218 -13.19 2.93 -3.19
CA THR A 218 -13.04 2.43 -4.57
C THR A 218 -11.57 2.17 -4.90
N VAL A 219 -10.70 3.17 -4.70
CA VAL A 219 -9.28 3.01 -5.00
C VAL A 219 -8.65 1.95 -4.08
N LEU A 220 -9.03 1.89 -2.81
CA LEU A 220 -8.52 0.89 -1.87
C LEU A 220 -8.93 -0.53 -2.29
N SER A 221 -10.19 -0.75 -2.65
CA SER A 221 -10.68 -2.06 -3.08
C SER A 221 -10.02 -2.51 -4.39
N ASP A 222 -9.72 -1.58 -5.30
CA ASP A 222 -9.12 -1.90 -6.59
C ASP A 222 -7.58 -1.98 -6.54
N HIS A 223 -6.94 -1.15 -5.71
CA HIS A 223 -5.50 -0.89 -5.69
C HIS A 223 -5.06 -0.43 -4.29
N PRO A 224 -5.04 -1.29 -3.27
CA PRO A 224 -4.01 -2.32 -3.08
C PRO A 224 -4.56 -3.72 -2.72
N MET A 225 -5.87 -3.89 -2.59
CA MET A 225 -6.45 -5.14 -2.05
C MET A 225 -6.59 -6.27 -3.08
N LYS A 226 -6.66 -5.94 -4.37
CA LYS A 226 -6.72 -6.90 -5.49
C LYS A 226 -5.37 -7.12 -6.20
N ASP A 227 -4.34 -6.37 -5.83
CA ASP A 227 -3.02 -6.54 -6.42
C ASP A 227 -2.35 -7.80 -5.86
N HIS A 228 -1.55 -8.51 -6.66
CA HIS A 228 -0.84 -9.72 -6.21
C HIS A 228 0.09 -9.46 -5.00
N PHE A 229 0.45 -8.20 -4.79
CA PHE A 229 1.28 -7.74 -3.69
C PHE A 229 0.51 -7.38 -2.41
N SER A 230 -0.82 -7.54 -2.43
CA SER A 230 -1.68 -7.41 -1.25
C SER A 230 -1.41 -8.47 -0.19
N PHE A 231 -0.61 -9.51 -0.49
CA PHE A 231 -0.29 -10.57 0.47
C PHE A 231 0.28 -10.03 1.78
N GLY A 232 1.21 -9.07 1.69
CA GLY A 232 1.77 -8.39 2.86
C GLY A 232 0.77 -7.51 3.62
N VAL A 233 -0.33 -7.10 2.98
CA VAL A 233 -1.44 -6.39 3.63
C VAL A 233 -2.33 -7.39 4.37
N LYS A 234 -2.78 -8.44 3.67
CA LYS A 234 -3.74 -9.43 4.16
C LYS A 234 -3.19 -10.28 5.32
N ASN A 235 -1.89 -10.54 5.33
CA ASN A 235 -1.24 -11.28 6.43
C ASN A 235 -0.78 -10.37 7.58
N ASN A 236 -1.02 -9.06 7.51
CA ASN A 236 -0.65 -8.15 8.58
C ASN A 236 -1.85 -7.91 9.50
N PRO A 237 -1.92 -8.53 10.69
CA PRO A 237 -3.07 -8.38 11.57
C PRO A 237 -3.29 -6.92 11.96
N VAL A 238 -2.22 -6.13 12.18
CA VAL A 238 -2.35 -4.72 12.53
C VAL A 238 -3.00 -3.91 11.40
N VAL A 239 -2.60 -4.14 10.15
CA VAL A 239 -3.20 -3.43 8.99
C VAL A 239 -4.65 -3.86 8.81
N MET A 240 -4.93 -5.16 8.88
CA MET A 240 -6.28 -5.71 8.68
C MET A 240 -7.23 -5.29 9.79
N ASP A 241 -6.81 -5.32 11.05
CA ASP A 241 -7.61 -4.88 12.20
C ASP A 241 -7.89 -3.38 12.11
N THR A 242 -6.88 -2.58 11.71
CA THR A 242 -7.07 -1.14 11.48
C THR A 242 -8.09 -0.89 10.37
N LEU A 243 -7.98 -1.62 9.24
CA LEU A 243 -8.93 -1.51 8.13
C LEU A 243 -10.35 -1.90 8.56
N LYS A 244 -10.51 -3.07 9.18
CA LYS A 244 -11.81 -3.56 9.67
C LYS A 244 -12.43 -2.59 10.66
N SER A 245 -11.65 -2.06 11.61
CA SER A 245 -12.12 -1.08 12.59
C SER A 245 -12.64 0.20 11.94
N VAL A 246 -11.92 0.74 10.95
CA VAL A 246 -12.34 1.94 10.22
C VAL A 246 -13.59 1.66 9.37
N LEU A 247 -13.64 0.52 8.67
CA LEU A 247 -14.82 0.12 7.90
C LEU A 247 -16.05 -0.05 8.80
N SER A 248 -15.92 -0.68 9.96
CA SER A 248 -17.00 -0.76 10.94
C SER A 248 -17.47 0.63 11.37
N SER A 249 -16.55 1.57 11.59
CA SER A 249 -16.87 2.95 11.92
C SER A 249 -17.63 3.68 10.79
N VAL A 250 -17.26 3.46 9.53
CA VAL A 250 -18.01 3.97 8.36
C VAL A 250 -19.42 3.38 8.32
N SER A 251 -19.55 2.06 8.54
CA SER A 251 -20.82 1.34 8.53
C SER A 251 -21.75 1.86 9.63
N GLU A 252 -21.24 2.01 10.86
CA GLU A 252 -21.99 2.55 11.99
C GLU A 252 -22.40 4.01 11.78
N ARG A 253 -21.49 4.85 11.28
CA ARG A 253 -21.76 6.26 11.01
C ARG A 253 -22.87 6.41 9.97
N SER A 254 -22.75 5.68 8.86
CA SER A 254 -23.73 5.72 7.76
C SER A 254 -25.10 5.18 8.16
N ALA A 255 -25.16 4.17 9.04
CA ALA A 255 -26.42 3.64 9.57
C ALA A 255 -27.19 4.63 10.46
N LYS A 256 -26.49 5.57 11.11
CA LYS A 256 -27.08 6.55 12.04
C LYS A 256 -27.63 7.80 11.34
N ILE A 257 -27.47 7.93 10.01
CA ILE A 257 -27.93 9.10 9.25
C ILE A 257 -29.45 9.04 9.10
N PRO A 258 -30.21 10.02 9.61
CA PRO A 258 -31.64 10.08 9.38
C PRO A 258 -31.92 10.39 7.91
N SER A 259 -32.73 9.57 7.25
CA SER A 259 -33.10 9.74 5.83
C SER A 259 -31.90 9.81 4.88
N PRO A 260 -31.09 8.74 4.76
CA PRO A 260 -29.85 8.78 4.00
C PRO A 260 -30.11 8.97 2.50
N SER A 261 -29.27 9.79 1.87
CA SER A 261 -29.17 9.97 0.43
C SER A 261 -28.81 8.68 -0.29
N ALA A 262 -28.94 8.66 -1.62
CA ALA A 262 -28.55 7.51 -2.43
C ALA A 262 -27.06 7.15 -2.25
N THR A 263 -26.18 8.15 -2.21
CA THR A 263 -24.73 7.98 -1.99
C THR A 263 -24.43 7.41 -0.62
N GLU A 264 -25.12 7.85 0.43
CA GLU A 264 -24.92 7.33 1.79
C GLU A 264 -25.40 5.88 1.93
N LYS A 265 -26.51 5.52 1.28
CA LYS A 265 -26.98 4.13 1.21
C LYS A 265 -25.99 3.24 0.45
N ALA A 266 -25.49 3.71 -0.68
CA ALA A 266 -24.50 2.99 -1.48
C ALA A 266 -23.20 2.78 -0.70
N LEU A 267 -22.70 3.81 -0.03
CA LEU A 267 -21.51 3.72 0.83
C LEU A 267 -21.73 2.69 1.96
N HIS A 268 -22.89 2.72 2.63
CA HIS A 268 -23.22 1.77 3.69
C HIS A 268 -23.20 0.32 3.18
N GLN A 269 -23.84 0.07 2.04
CA GLN A 269 -23.88 -1.26 1.41
C GLN A 269 -22.48 -1.73 1.01
N LYS A 270 -21.71 -0.89 0.34
CA LYS A 270 -20.33 -1.18 -0.07
C LYS A 270 -19.44 -1.50 1.13
N THR A 271 -19.57 -0.75 2.21
CA THR A 271 -18.79 -0.97 3.44
C THR A 271 -19.13 -2.31 4.08
N LYS A 272 -20.42 -2.67 4.14
CA LYS A 272 -20.86 -3.99 4.62
C LYS A 272 -20.31 -5.13 3.78
N HIS A 273 -20.42 -5.01 2.45
CA HIS A 273 -19.88 -6.01 1.53
C HIS A 273 -18.37 -6.20 1.71
N LEU A 274 -17.60 -5.11 1.80
CA LEU A 274 -16.16 -5.19 2.05
C LEU A 274 -15.84 -5.86 3.39
N LEU A 275 -16.61 -5.59 4.45
CA LEU A 275 -16.42 -6.26 5.75
C LEU A 275 -16.68 -7.77 5.66
N GLU A 276 -17.72 -8.17 4.92
CA GLU A 276 -18.06 -9.57 4.66
C GLU A 276 -16.95 -10.28 3.87
N GLU A 277 -16.49 -9.69 2.76
CA GLU A 277 -15.36 -10.22 1.96
C GLU A 277 -14.10 -10.41 2.83
N LEU A 278 -13.76 -9.40 3.64
CA LEU A 278 -12.59 -9.47 4.53
C LEU A 278 -12.74 -10.47 5.69
N ALA A 279 -13.97 -10.86 6.04
CA ALA A 279 -14.23 -11.91 7.02
C ALA A 279 -14.08 -13.30 6.39
N GLU A 280 -14.60 -13.49 5.17
CA GLU A 280 -14.50 -14.74 4.42
C GLU A 280 -13.05 -15.08 4.06
N GLU A 281 -12.27 -14.11 3.60
CA GLU A 281 -10.85 -14.32 3.25
C GLU A 281 -10.02 -14.79 4.46
N ASN A 282 -10.28 -14.25 5.65
CA ASN A 282 -9.60 -14.69 6.87
C ASN A 282 -9.92 -16.15 7.21
N LEU A 283 -11.18 -16.56 7.07
CA LEU A 283 -11.59 -17.95 7.31
C LEU A 283 -10.95 -18.90 6.32
N GLU A 284 -10.79 -18.51 5.06
CA GLU A 284 -10.13 -19.32 4.04
C GLU A 284 -8.63 -19.49 4.32
N LEU A 285 -7.94 -18.41 4.67
CA LEU A 285 -6.53 -18.47 5.07
C LEU A 285 -6.32 -19.38 6.28
N GLU A 286 -7.14 -19.25 7.33
CA GLU A 286 -7.08 -20.13 8.50
C GLU A 286 -7.29 -21.61 8.14
N ARG A 287 -8.21 -21.91 7.22
CA ARG A 287 -8.42 -23.28 6.72
C ARG A 287 -7.19 -23.79 5.99
N GLN A 288 -6.60 -23.00 5.10
CA GLN A 288 -5.40 -23.39 4.35
C GLN A 288 -4.20 -23.69 5.26
N PHE A 289 -4.00 -22.89 6.31
CA PHE A 289 -2.94 -23.14 7.30
C PHE A 289 -3.19 -24.43 8.08
N ARG A 290 -4.43 -24.65 8.58
CA ARG A 290 -4.78 -25.90 9.28
C ARG A 290 -4.60 -27.13 8.39
N THR A 291 -4.94 -27.06 7.10
CA THR A 291 -4.74 -28.17 6.17
C THR A 291 -3.26 -28.45 5.93
N ARG A 292 -2.41 -27.44 5.86
CA ARG A 292 -0.95 -27.62 5.74
C ARG A 292 -0.33 -28.28 6.97
N ASP A 293 -0.71 -27.84 8.17
CA ASP A 293 -0.24 -28.43 9.42
C ASP A 293 -0.64 -29.91 9.53
N MET A 294 -1.86 -30.26 9.09
CA MET A 294 -2.31 -31.67 9.06
C MET A 294 -1.56 -32.52 8.03
N LEU A 295 -0.99 -31.92 6.99
CA LEU A 295 -0.21 -32.62 5.96
C LEU A 295 1.28 -32.72 6.30
N GLY A 296 1.72 -32.19 7.45
CA GLY A 296 3.11 -32.28 7.91
C GLY A 296 4.12 -31.58 6.98
N MET A 297 3.67 -30.56 6.24
CA MET A 297 4.53 -29.72 5.40
C MET A 297 5.02 -28.49 6.14
#